data_AF-A0A925E9C4-F1
#
_entry.id   AF-A0A925E9C4-F1
#
_cell.length_a   1.000
_cell.length_b   1.000
_cell.length_c   1.000
_cell.angle_alpha   90.00
_cell.angle_beta   90.00
_cell.angle_gamma   90.00
#
_symmetry.space_group_name_H-M   'P 1'
#
loop_
_entity.id
_entity.type
_entity.pdbx_description
1 polymer ?
#
loop_
_entity_poly.entity_id
_entity_poly.type
_entity_poly.pdbx_seq_one_letter_code
_entity_poly.pdbx_strand_id
1 'polypeptide(L)' 'TEGRQERIDNGITDRVYGHDADDNHKVMLVTALTDTAKAAAYWKSDMLKKRRAASGAIGEPDRFVFRIVQRY' A
#
# COMPACT_ATOMS: atom_id res chain seq x y z
N THR A 1 -9.56 3.92 -10.40
CA THR A 1 -8.83 2.63 -10.33
C THR A 1 -9.44 1.76 -9.28
N GLU A 2 -9.50 0.46 -9.53
CA GLU A 2 -10.06 -0.53 -8.62
C GLU A 2 -9.37 -0.48 -7.24
N GLY A 3 -10.15 -0.69 -6.17
CA GLY A 3 -9.63 -0.71 -4.79
C GLY A 3 -9.24 0.63 -4.18
N ARG A 4 -9.40 1.78 -4.88
CA ARG A 4 -9.10 3.11 -4.31
C ARG A 4 -10.01 3.46 -3.12
N GLN A 5 -11.32 3.27 -3.27
CA GLN A 5 -12.26 3.56 -2.18
C GLN A 5 -11.99 2.68 -0.96
N GLU A 6 -11.75 1.39 -1.16
CA GLU A 6 -11.38 0.48 -0.07
C GLU A 6 -10.14 0.94 0.70
N ARG A 7 -9.10 1.43 0.00
CA ARG A 7 -7.92 2.00 0.67
C ARG A 7 -8.30 3.21 1.52
N ILE A 8 -9.11 4.12 0.97
CA ILE A 8 -9.61 5.31 1.70
C ILE A 8 -10.39 4.89 2.95
N ASP A 9 -11.30 3.92 2.83
CA ASP A 9 -12.12 3.42 3.95
C ASP A 9 -11.27 2.78 5.05
N ASN A 10 -10.10 2.24 4.67
CA ASN A 10 -9.11 1.66 5.57
C ASN A 10 -8.00 2.64 5.98
N GLY A 11 -8.21 3.94 5.78
CA GLY A 11 -7.30 4.99 6.25
C GLY A 11 -6.00 5.11 5.44
N ILE A 12 -6.01 4.71 4.17
CA ILE A 12 -4.87 4.74 3.25
C ILE A 12 -5.19 5.67 2.07
N THR A 13 -4.38 6.71 1.88
CA THR A 13 -4.49 7.63 0.75
C THR A 13 -3.24 7.55 -0.11
N ASP A 14 -3.39 7.16 -1.37
CA ASP A 14 -2.28 7.10 -2.32
C ASP A 14 -1.69 8.49 -2.59
N ARG A 15 -0.36 8.57 -2.65
CA ARG A 15 0.37 9.80 -3.01
C ARG A 15 1.12 9.62 -4.31
N VAL A 16 1.93 8.57 -4.39
CA VAL A 16 2.78 8.26 -5.54
C VAL A 16 2.80 6.75 -5.73
N TYR A 17 2.82 6.32 -6.97
CA TYR A 17 3.20 4.96 -7.36
C TYR A 17 4.31 5.09 -8.40
N GLY A 18 5.22 4.13 -8.40
CA GLY A 18 6.31 4.05 -9.35
C GLY A 18 6.94 2.68 -9.33
N HIS A 19 8.03 2.54 -10.06
CA HIS A 19 8.81 1.32 -10.13
C HIS A 19 10.28 1.67 -9.92
N ASP A 20 11.07 0.66 -9.55
CA ASP A 20 12.53 0.76 -9.53
C ASP A 20 13.04 1.23 -10.91
N ALA A 21 14.12 2.01 -10.90
CA ALA A 21 14.69 2.55 -12.13
C ALA A 21 15.30 1.44 -13.01
N ASP A 22 15.83 0.40 -12.38
CA ASP A 22 16.51 -0.71 -13.07
C ASP A 22 15.60 -1.94 -13.27
N ASP A 23 14.46 -2.00 -12.57
CA ASP A 23 13.53 -3.13 -12.62
C ASP A 23 12.06 -2.67 -12.54
N ASN A 24 11.39 -2.63 -13.69
CA ASN A 24 9.99 -2.20 -13.79
C ASN A 24 8.98 -3.18 -13.16
N HIS A 25 9.42 -4.37 -12.72
CA HIS A 25 8.57 -5.32 -11.98
C HIS A 25 8.60 -5.08 -10.47
N LYS A 26 9.53 -4.25 -9.97
CA LYS A 26 9.56 -3.81 -8.57
C LYS A 26 8.77 -2.52 -8.43
N VAL A 27 7.56 -2.63 -7.90
CA VAL A 27 6.65 -1.49 -7.74
C VAL A 27 6.73 -0.92 -6.33
N MET A 28 6.87 0.40 -6.24
CA MET A 28 6.91 1.16 -4.99
C MET A 28 5.65 2.03 -4.87
N LEU A 29 5.01 1.98 -3.70
CA LEU A 29 3.85 2.82 -3.38
C LEU A 29 4.17 3.71 -2.19
N VAL A 30 3.90 5.01 -2.34
CA VAL A 30 3.91 5.98 -1.25
C VAL A 30 2.47 6.32 -0.91
N THR A 31 2.08 6.04 0.34
CA THR A 31 0.73 6.30 0.85
C THR A 31 0.78 7.11 2.13
N ALA A 32 -0.16 8.03 2.31
CA ALA A 32 -0.42 8.63 3.61
C ALA A 32 -1.40 7.74 4.40
N LEU A 33 -1.09 7.50 5.67
CA LEU A 33 -1.95 6.76 6.58
C LEU A 33 -2.68 7.75 7.49
N THR A 34 -4.01 7.75 7.44
CA THR A 34 -4.86 8.55 8.33
C THR A 34 -5.34 7.75 9.54
N ASP A 35 -5.39 6.42 9.41
CA ASP A 35 -5.70 5.47 10.49
C ASP A 35 -4.76 4.27 10.38
N THR A 36 -3.74 4.24 11.23
CA THR A 36 -2.71 3.19 11.19
C THR A 36 -3.23 1.83 11.66
N ALA A 37 -4.26 1.79 12.51
CA ALA A 37 -4.86 0.55 12.99
C ALA A 37 -5.68 -0.12 11.89
N LYS A 38 -6.52 0.66 11.19
CA LYS A 38 -7.26 0.17 10.02
C LYS A 38 -6.33 -0.25 8.89
N ALA A 39 -5.29 0.53 8.61
CA ALA A 39 -4.31 0.18 7.59
C ALA A 39 -3.62 -1.17 7.91
N ALA A 40 -3.20 -1.37 9.16
CA ALA A 40 -2.58 -2.61 9.61
C ALA A 40 -3.53 -3.82 9.52
N ALA A 41 -4.81 -3.64 9.84
CA ALA A 41 -5.82 -4.69 9.70
C ALA A 41 -6.08 -5.03 8.23
N TYR A 42 -6.27 -4.02 7.37
CA TYR A 42 -6.47 -4.18 5.94
C TYR A 42 -5.32 -4.94 5.28
N TRP A 43 -4.10 -4.59 5.65
CA TRP A 43 -2.87 -5.21 5.18
C TRP A 43 -2.73 -6.70 5.50
N LYS A 44 -3.37 -7.17 6.56
CA LYS A 44 -3.41 -8.57 6.98
C LYS A 44 -4.66 -9.31 6.47
N SER A 45 -5.55 -8.64 5.74
CA SER A 45 -6.81 -9.22 5.30
C SER A 45 -6.62 -10.30 4.23
N ASP A 46 -7.44 -11.36 4.32
CA ASP A 46 -7.49 -12.42 3.31
C ASP A 46 -7.91 -11.89 1.94
N MET A 47 -8.80 -10.89 1.93
CA MET A 47 -9.22 -10.21 0.70
C MET A 47 -8.03 -9.61 -0.04
N LEU A 48 -7.17 -8.85 0.65
CA LEU A 48 -5.99 -8.26 0.04
C LEU A 48 -4.98 -9.33 -0.37
N LYS A 49 -4.80 -10.39 0.44
CA LYS A 49 -3.94 -11.52 0.10
C LYS A 49 -4.38 -12.20 -1.20
N LYS A 50 -5.67 -12.49 -1.36
CA LYS A 50 -6.25 -13.06 -2.58
C LYS A 50 -6.09 -12.15 -3.79
N ARG A 51 -6.33 -10.84 -3.62
CA ARG A 51 -6.14 -9.86 -4.70
C ARG A 51 -4.69 -9.81 -5.18
N ARG A 52 -3.71 -9.81 -4.27
CA ARG A 52 -2.28 -9.85 -4.61
C ARG A 52 -1.91 -11.12 -5.38
N ALA A 53 -2.42 -12.28 -4.94
CA ALA A 53 -2.19 -13.54 -5.64
C ALA A 53 -2.79 -13.52 -7.06
N ALA A 54 -4.03 -13.03 -7.21
CA ALA A 54 -4.70 -12.92 -8.49
C ALA A 54 -4.01 -11.94 -9.45
N SER A 55 -3.33 -10.92 -8.93
CA SER A 55 -2.55 -9.97 -9.73
C SER A 55 -1.16 -10.48 -10.12
N GLY A 56 -0.79 -11.71 -9.75
CA GLY A 56 0.52 -12.29 -10.06
C GLY A 56 1.66 -11.81 -9.17
N ALA A 57 1.38 -11.21 -8.01
CA ALA A 57 2.43 -10.83 -7.06
C ALA A 57 3.11 -12.09 -6.50
N ILE A 58 4.45 -12.17 -6.66
CA ILE A 58 5.25 -13.34 -6.29
C ILE A 58 5.74 -13.34 -4.84
N GLY A 59 5.47 -12.28 -4.07
CA GLY A 59 5.95 -12.12 -2.70
C GLY A 59 5.14 -11.12 -1.88
N GLU A 60 5.49 -11.02 -0.60
CA GLU A 60 4.92 -9.99 0.28
C GLU A 60 5.64 -8.65 0.09
N PRO A 61 4.93 -7.50 0.12
CA PRO A 61 5.55 -6.20 0.09
C PRO A 61 6.26 -5.92 1.42
N ASP A 62 7.50 -5.44 1.33
CA ASP A 62 8.17 -4.80 2.45
C ASP A 62 7.49 -3.45 2.76
N ARG A 63 7.24 -3.21 4.05
CA ARG A 63 6.56 -1.99 4.51
C ARG A 63 7.30 -1.39 5.69
N PHE A 64 7.58 -0.10 5.59
CA PHE A 64 8.03 0.71 6.71
C PHE A 64 7.08 1.90 6.88
N VAL A 65 6.76 2.21 8.12
CA VAL A 65 5.84 3.30 8.48
C VAL A 65 6.59 4.24 9.40
N PHE A 66 6.47 5.53 9.13
CA PHE A 66 7.05 6.58 9.96
C PHE A 66 6.03 7.68 10.21
N ARG A 67 6.21 8.38 11.33
CA ARG A 67 5.43 9.58 11.66
C ARG A 67 6.11 10.79 11.04
N ILE A 68 5.40 11.53 10.21
CA ILE A 68 5.86 12.85 9.74
C ILE A 68 5.66 13.83 10.89
N VAL A 69 6.75 14.30 11.49
CA VAL A 69 6.71 15.27 12.61
C VAL A 69 6.76 16.72 12.14
N GLN A 70 7.31 16.96 10.95
CA GLN A 70 7.39 18.28 10.32
C GLN A 70 7.35 18.11 8.81
N ARG A 71 6.64 19.02 8.13
CA ARG A 71 6.57 19.10 6.67
C ARG A 71 7.06 20.49 6.27
N TYR A 72 8.07 20.53 5.42
CA TYR A 72 8.62 21.75 4.84
C TYR A 72 7.91 22.08 3.52
#